data_AF-A0AB39YYI6-F1
#
_entry.id   AF-A0AB39YYI6-F1
#
_cell.length_a   1.000
_cell.length_b   1.000
_cell.length_c   1.000
_cell.angle_alpha   90.00
_cell.angle_beta   90.00
_cell.angle_gamma   90.00
#
_symmetry.space_group_name_H-M   'P 1'
#
loop_
_entity.id
_entity.type
_entity.pdbx_description
1 polymer ?
#
loop_
_entity_poly.entity_id
_entity_poly.type
_entity_poly.pdbx_seq_one_letter_code
_entity_poly.pdbx_strand_id
1 'polypeptide(L)'
;MKPDNLNNLSEKPRSCEDSITENNSLSSDSDTEDTTWEPNDQNRNIQGLKKINKKYKTKINDLEMRLASEKEKSHYKDDLIKSLRMSIDLVVQNKDLNIKQMQNQIIELENALDLSKSQISNKDKESSGLIDSDKEKKHINFEGESHNNQNNTTEKKQIIKLECLVHKKNEELEELNRKTQICEANLSEKENQITQVESKIKNDEEKINELNEKLSKITLYTETSQSQSESQIFLNCSKVPSVKLVTLPKFEPFLAVFEDIPCAGSDWMVIQRRIDGELSFEKGSDSYENGFGDLGGELWLGLEKVHRLTANRRYELCIELVDFDDARAFARYDHFVVGSEEESYALKSLGEYSGNAGDALRSHTNEVFQFYSSTELRNWWNFKDCNLNGTYHKSKVVLGTCYGIWWGRWNMGRRISLKSCKMLIRPKL
;
A
#
# COMPACT_ATOMS: atom_id res chain seq x y z
N MET A 1 29.93 68.48 -10.64
CA MET A 1 28.84 68.68 -11.62
C MET A 1 27.68 67.74 -11.25
N LYS A 2 26.64 68.28 -10.61
CA LYS A 2 25.25 67.92 -10.94
C LYS A 2 24.90 68.64 -12.27
N PRO A 3 23.93 68.17 -13.09
CA PRO A 3 22.47 68.28 -12.83
C PRO A 3 21.69 66.97 -13.17
N ASP A 4 20.65 66.59 -12.41
CA ASP A 4 19.21 66.94 -12.51
C ASP A 4 18.47 66.05 -13.55
N ASN A 5 17.28 65.47 -13.33
CA ASN A 5 16.05 66.08 -12.83
C ASN A 5 14.97 65.02 -12.46
N LEU A 6 14.23 65.28 -11.37
CA LEU A 6 12.74 65.32 -11.19
C LEU A 6 11.89 64.08 -11.56
N ASN A 7 10.80 63.70 -10.88
CA ASN A 7 9.99 64.21 -9.77
C ASN A 7 8.95 63.11 -9.41
N ASN A 8 8.71 62.77 -8.14
CA ASN A 8 7.66 63.24 -7.20
C ASN A 8 6.27 62.59 -7.28
N LEU A 9 5.79 62.14 -6.11
CA LEU A 9 4.49 62.41 -5.44
C LEU A 9 4.33 61.36 -4.30
N SER A 10 3.84 61.61 -3.09
CA SER A 10 3.61 62.77 -2.23
C SER A 10 2.87 62.21 -0.99
N GLU A 11 3.50 62.18 0.19
CA GLU A 11 2.80 61.94 1.46
C GLU A 11 2.85 63.21 2.33
N LYS A 12 1.70 63.61 2.86
CA LYS A 12 1.59 64.54 3.99
C LYS A 12 0.46 64.09 4.92
N PRO A 13 0.62 64.25 6.25
CA PRO A 13 -0.35 63.82 7.26
C PRO A 13 -1.35 64.93 7.61
N ARG A 14 -2.51 64.55 8.13
CA ARG A 14 -3.50 65.45 8.74
C ARG A 14 -3.45 65.36 10.27
N SER A 15 -3.25 66.52 10.88
CA SER A 15 -3.58 66.85 12.26
C SER A 15 -5.07 67.15 12.41
N CYS A 16 -5.59 67.03 13.64
CA CYS A 16 -6.58 67.94 14.21
C CYS A 16 -6.61 67.73 15.73
N GLU A 17 -6.08 68.72 16.46
CA GLU A 17 -6.46 69.05 17.83
C GLU A 17 -7.84 69.71 17.80
N ASP A 18 -8.62 69.54 18.86
CA ASP A 18 -9.50 70.60 19.35
C ASP A 18 -9.54 70.55 20.89
N SER A 19 -9.35 71.73 21.43
CA SER A 19 -9.12 72.17 22.81
C SER A 19 -10.41 72.35 23.64
N ILE A 20 -10.23 72.56 24.96
CA ILE A 20 -10.84 73.57 25.86
C ILE A 20 -10.74 73.00 27.30
N THR A 21 -9.74 73.39 28.10
CA THR A 21 -9.76 74.48 29.15
C THR A 21 -10.88 74.29 30.19
N GLU A 22 -10.72 74.41 31.51
CA GLU A 22 -9.83 75.25 32.31
C GLU A 22 -10.03 74.99 33.82
N ASN A 23 -9.06 75.44 34.63
CA ASN A 23 -9.11 75.82 36.07
C ASN A 23 -8.97 74.71 37.14
N ASN A 24 -7.85 74.57 37.85
CA ASN A 24 -7.06 75.43 38.76
C ASN A 24 -7.44 75.36 40.25
N SER A 25 -6.37 75.19 41.05
CA SER A 25 -6.18 75.52 42.48
C SER A 25 -6.53 74.42 43.49
N LEU A 26 -5.56 73.72 44.09
CA LEU A 26 -4.57 74.05 45.15
C LEU A 26 -5.12 74.00 46.60
N SER A 27 -4.41 73.21 47.42
CA SER A 27 -4.27 73.22 48.90
C SER A 27 -5.53 72.97 49.74
N SER A 28 -5.53 72.36 50.92
CA SER A 28 -4.54 71.75 51.84
C SER A 28 -5.36 71.17 53.01
N ASP A 29 -4.87 70.07 53.58
CA ASP A 29 -4.97 69.60 54.97
C ASP A 29 -6.31 69.66 55.73
N SER A 30 -6.80 68.50 56.16
CA SER A 30 -6.99 68.19 57.59
C SER A 30 -7.50 66.77 57.81
N ASP A 31 -7.01 66.21 58.91
CA ASP A 31 -7.18 64.85 59.40
C ASP A 31 -8.64 64.42 59.56
N THR A 32 -8.91 63.14 59.31
CA THR A 32 -9.42 62.20 60.33
C THR A 32 -9.57 60.81 59.72
N GLU A 33 -9.03 59.83 60.43
CA GLU A 33 -9.24 58.41 60.17
C GLU A 33 -10.74 58.11 60.09
N ASP A 34 -11.22 57.67 58.93
CA ASP A 34 -12.36 56.77 58.90
C ASP A 34 -11.94 55.49 58.18
N THR A 35 -11.94 54.42 58.95
CA THR A 35 -11.52 53.09 58.52
C THR A 35 -12.69 52.46 57.78
N THR A 36 -13.03 52.98 56.60
CA THR A 36 -13.93 52.28 55.69
C THR A 36 -13.09 51.59 54.63
N TRP A 37 -12.81 50.32 54.90
CA TRP A 37 -12.32 49.36 53.92
C TRP A 37 -13.21 49.42 52.67
N GLU A 38 -12.75 50.07 51.59
CA GLU A 38 -13.56 50.26 50.39
C GLU A 38 -13.85 48.90 49.69
N PRO A 39 -15.12 48.49 49.56
CA PRO A 39 -15.49 47.24 48.87
C PRO A 39 -15.16 47.24 47.36
N ASN A 40 -14.77 48.39 46.79
CA ASN A 40 -14.58 48.59 45.36
C ASN A 40 -13.30 47.94 44.82
N ASP A 41 -12.19 47.97 45.57
CA ASP A 41 -10.92 47.40 45.10
C ASP A 41 -10.90 45.86 45.16
N GLN A 42 -11.55 45.28 46.16
CA GLN A 42 -11.72 43.83 46.24
C GLN A 42 -12.60 43.32 45.09
N ASN A 43 -13.67 44.04 44.77
CA ASN A 43 -14.57 43.64 43.68
C ASN A 43 -13.89 43.76 42.31
N ARG A 44 -13.05 44.77 42.10
CA ARG A 44 -12.19 44.90 40.90
C ARG A 44 -11.20 43.75 40.78
N ASN A 45 -10.51 43.41 41.87
CA ASN A 45 -9.57 42.29 41.89
C ASN A 45 -10.26 40.95 41.65
N ILE A 46 -11.44 40.72 42.24
CA ILE A 46 -12.25 39.53 42.00
C ILE A 46 -12.71 39.45 40.54
N GLN A 47 -13.11 40.56 39.92
CA GLN A 47 -13.45 40.58 38.50
C GLN A 47 -12.24 40.31 37.58
N GLY A 48 -11.07 40.84 37.93
CA GLY A 48 -9.81 40.55 37.24
C GLY A 48 -9.45 39.06 37.29
N LEU A 49 -9.52 38.46 38.48
CA LEU A 49 -9.30 37.03 38.68
C LEU A 49 -10.32 36.17 37.95
N LYS A 50 -11.61 36.57 37.91
CA LYS A 50 -12.66 35.88 37.14
C LYS A 50 -12.36 35.89 35.64
N LYS A 51 -11.89 37.01 35.07
CA LYS A 51 -11.51 37.09 33.65
C LYS A 51 -10.32 36.20 33.33
N ILE A 52 -9.31 36.19 34.20
CA ILE A 52 -8.12 35.34 34.07
C ILE A 52 -8.51 33.86 34.14
N ASN A 53 -9.33 33.49 35.12
CA ASN A 53 -9.80 32.12 35.29
C ASN A 53 -10.63 31.65 34.08
N LYS A 54 -11.51 32.51 33.56
CA LYS A 54 -12.24 32.24 32.30
C LYS A 54 -11.29 32.01 31.12
N LYS A 55 -10.24 32.82 30.98
CA LYS A 55 -9.22 32.68 29.92
C LYS A 55 -8.46 31.36 30.03
N TYR A 56 -8.04 30.97 31.23
CA TYR A 56 -7.35 29.69 31.44
C TYR A 56 -8.28 28.50 31.23
N LYS A 57 -9.55 28.61 31.63
CA LYS A 57 -10.56 27.57 31.40
C LYS A 57 -10.80 27.32 29.91
N THR A 58 -10.90 28.37 29.08
CA THR A 58 -10.99 28.20 27.63
C THR A 58 -9.73 27.55 27.04
N LYS A 59 -8.55 27.90 27.58
CA LYS A 59 -7.27 27.35 27.09
C LYS A 59 -7.09 25.88 27.47
N ILE A 60 -7.57 25.47 28.64
CA ILE A 60 -7.62 24.07 29.06
C ILE A 60 -8.52 23.27 28.12
N ASN A 61 -9.73 23.76 27.84
CA ASN A 61 -10.65 23.08 26.91
C ASN A 61 -10.06 22.92 25.49
N ASP A 62 -9.37 23.94 24.98
CA ASP A 62 -8.69 23.86 23.66
C ASP A 62 -7.56 22.82 23.66
N LEU A 63 -6.80 22.72 24.75
CA LEU A 63 -5.75 21.71 24.90
C LEU A 63 -6.33 20.30 25.03
N GLU A 64 -7.42 20.12 25.76
CA GLU A 64 -8.13 18.84 25.89
C GLU A 64 -8.67 18.38 24.53
N MET A 65 -9.24 19.29 23.73
CA MET A 65 -9.67 19.01 22.36
C MET A 65 -8.53 18.57 21.45
N ARG A 66 -7.38 19.24 21.51
CA ARG A 66 -6.19 18.84 20.73
C ARG A 66 -5.64 17.50 21.18
N LEU A 67 -5.61 17.24 22.48
CA LEU A 67 -5.16 15.98 23.05
C LEU A 67 -6.06 14.82 22.61
N ALA A 68 -7.38 15.02 22.60
CA ALA A 68 -8.33 14.04 22.08
C ALA A 68 -8.05 13.73 20.61
N SER A 69 -7.90 14.75 19.76
CA SER A 69 -7.58 14.58 18.33
C SER A 69 -6.27 13.83 18.10
N GLU A 70 -5.21 14.11 18.86
CA GLU A 70 -3.94 13.37 18.74
C GLU A 70 -4.06 11.92 19.24
N LYS A 71 -4.86 11.65 20.27
CA LYS A 71 -5.16 10.28 20.70
C LYS A 71 -5.89 9.49 19.60
N GLU A 72 -6.83 10.10 18.89
CA GLU A 72 -7.51 9.44 17.76
C GLU A 72 -6.52 9.05 16.66
N LYS A 73 -5.62 9.98 16.31
CA LYS A 73 -4.56 9.71 15.31
C LYS A 73 -3.62 8.60 15.76
N SER A 74 -3.31 8.51 17.05
CA SER A 74 -2.50 7.42 17.60
C SER A 74 -3.22 6.09 17.46
N HIS A 75 -4.50 6.01 17.85
CA HIS A 75 -5.29 4.78 17.73
C HIS A 75 -5.39 4.31 16.27
N TYR A 76 -5.59 5.24 15.34
CA TYR A 76 -5.58 4.94 13.91
C TYR A 76 -4.25 4.32 13.45
N LYS A 77 -3.12 4.87 13.93
CA LYS A 77 -1.79 4.33 13.63
C LYS A 77 -1.59 2.93 14.22
N ASP A 78 -2.05 2.68 15.44
CA ASP A 78 -1.96 1.37 16.08
C ASP A 78 -2.80 0.31 15.31
N ASP A 79 -3.98 0.69 14.84
CA ASP A 79 -4.83 -0.16 14.00
C ASP A 79 -4.17 -0.46 12.64
N LEU A 80 -3.56 0.54 12.00
CA LEU A 80 -2.78 0.38 10.78
C LEU A 80 -1.58 -0.57 11.02
N ILE A 81 -0.85 -0.41 12.12
CA ILE A 81 0.26 -1.30 12.49
C ILE A 81 -0.23 -2.74 12.65
N LYS A 82 -1.39 -2.95 13.28
CA LYS A 82 -1.99 -4.27 13.45
C LYS A 82 -2.38 -4.89 12.11
N SER A 83 -2.97 -4.11 11.21
CA SER A 83 -3.32 -4.53 9.84
C SER A 83 -2.07 -4.92 9.02
N LEU A 84 -1.01 -4.10 9.11
CA LEU A 84 0.27 -4.36 8.47
C LEU A 84 0.91 -5.64 9.00
N ARG A 85 0.91 -5.88 10.31
CA ARG A 85 1.42 -7.12 10.93
C ARG A 85 0.68 -8.34 10.40
N MET A 86 -0.65 -8.30 10.36
CA MET A 86 -1.46 -9.39 9.77
C MET A 86 -1.12 -9.64 8.30
N SER A 87 -0.88 -8.58 7.52
CA SER A 87 -0.52 -8.70 6.11
C SER A 87 0.87 -9.32 5.93
N ILE A 88 1.83 -8.95 6.77
CA ILE A 88 3.17 -9.54 6.80
C ILE A 88 3.10 -11.03 7.15
N ASP A 89 2.35 -11.39 8.20
CA ASP A 89 2.20 -12.79 8.62
C ASP A 89 1.64 -13.66 7.49
N LEU A 90 0.67 -13.14 6.73
CA LEU A 90 0.09 -13.85 5.59
C LEU A 90 1.08 -14.00 4.43
N VAL A 91 1.90 -12.98 4.15
CA VAL A 91 2.97 -13.08 3.14
C VAL A 91 4.02 -14.11 3.55
N VAL A 92 4.39 -14.14 4.83
CA VAL A 92 5.34 -15.14 5.36
C VAL A 92 4.77 -16.56 5.20
N GLN A 93 3.52 -16.78 5.60
CA GLN A 93 2.84 -18.07 5.43
C GLN A 93 2.79 -18.52 3.97
N ASN A 94 2.54 -17.60 3.03
CA ASN A 94 2.54 -17.92 1.61
C ASN A 94 3.93 -18.31 1.09
N LYS A 95 4.98 -17.59 1.53
CA LYS A 95 6.36 -17.94 1.20
C LYS A 95 6.73 -19.34 1.72
N ASP A 96 6.37 -19.66 2.96
CA ASP A 96 6.61 -20.99 3.54
C ASP A 96 5.91 -22.10 2.76
N LEU A 97 4.69 -21.83 2.27
CA LEU A 97 3.95 -22.79 1.44
C LEU A 97 4.66 -23.04 0.10
N ASN A 98 5.13 -21.97 -0.56
CA ASN A 98 5.88 -22.06 -1.81
C ASN A 98 7.23 -22.78 -1.62
N ILE A 99 7.94 -22.51 -0.51
CA ILE A 99 9.19 -23.20 -0.18
C ILE A 99 8.92 -24.71 -0.02
N LYS A 100 7.86 -25.10 0.70
CA LYS A 100 7.49 -26.52 0.83
C LYS A 100 7.16 -27.16 -0.52
N GLN A 101 6.49 -26.45 -1.42
CA GLN A 101 6.21 -26.94 -2.77
C GLN A 101 7.50 -27.15 -3.58
N MET A 102 8.43 -26.20 -3.55
CA MET A 102 9.72 -26.34 -4.23
C MET A 102 10.55 -27.50 -3.64
N GLN A 103 10.54 -27.67 -2.32
CA GLN A 103 11.22 -28.80 -1.67
C GLN A 103 10.66 -30.16 -2.12
N ASN A 104 9.33 -30.27 -2.25
CA ASN A 104 8.71 -31.50 -2.77
C ASN A 104 9.15 -31.80 -4.22
N GLN A 105 9.23 -30.77 -5.07
CA GLN A 105 9.71 -30.93 -6.45
C GLN A 105 11.18 -31.37 -6.52
N ILE A 106 12.03 -30.86 -5.62
CA ILE A 106 13.43 -31.29 -5.52
C ILE A 106 13.51 -32.77 -5.15
N ILE A 107 12.73 -33.22 -4.15
CA ILE A 107 12.68 -34.63 -3.74
C ILE A 107 12.26 -35.54 -4.90
N GLU A 108 11.26 -35.13 -5.69
CA GLU A 108 10.82 -35.88 -6.88
C GLU A 108 11.94 -36.01 -7.92
N LEU A 109 12.68 -34.93 -8.18
CA LEU A 109 13.81 -34.93 -9.10
C LEU A 109 14.98 -35.78 -8.58
N GLU A 110 15.27 -35.74 -7.28
CA GLU A 110 16.31 -36.57 -6.65
C GLU A 110 15.98 -38.07 -6.79
N ASN A 111 14.73 -38.46 -6.54
CA ASN A 111 14.28 -39.84 -6.73
C ASN A 111 14.40 -40.29 -8.20
N ALA A 112 14.04 -39.43 -9.15
CA ALA A 112 14.17 -39.72 -10.58
C ALA A 112 15.65 -39.85 -11.01
N LEU A 113 16.52 -39.04 -10.43
CA LEU A 113 17.97 -39.10 -10.68
C LEU A 113 18.57 -40.40 -10.13
N ASP A 114 18.17 -40.83 -8.94
CA ASP A 114 18.66 -42.07 -8.34
C ASP A 114 18.22 -43.31 -9.15
N LEU A 115 16.95 -43.29 -9.62
CA LEU A 115 16.45 -44.31 -10.54
C LEU A 115 17.27 -44.36 -11.83
N SER A 116 17.61 -43.21 -12.41
CA SER A 116 18.42 -43.11 -13.62
C SER A 116 19.85 -43.61 -13.41
N LYS A 117 20.46 -43.31 -12.26
CA LYS A 117 21.79 -43.82 -11.87
C LYS A 117 21.79 -45.35 -11.73
N SER A 118 20.75 -45.92 -11.15
CA SER A 118 20.63 -47.38 -11.01
C SER A 118 20.55 -48.09 -12.37
N GLN A 119 19.89 -47.49 -13.35
CA GLN A 119 19.79 -48.02 -14.71
C GLN A 119 21.14 -47.98 -15.46
N ILE A 120 21.93 -46.93 -15.26
CA ILE A 120 23.28 -46.82 -15.83
C ILE A 120 24.19 -47.90 -15.24
N SER A 121 24.17 -48.09 -13.91
CA SER A 121 24.97 -49.13 -13.23
C SER A 121 24.64 -50.55 -13.73
N ASN A 122 23.37 -50.84 -14.02
CA ASN A 122 22.97 -52.12 -14.57
C ASN A 122 23.47 -52.34 -16.02
N LYS A 123 23.44 -51.29 -16.85
CA LYS A 123 23.96 -51.33 -18.23
C LYS A 123 25.49 -51.49 -18.28
N ASP A 124 26.21 -50.89 -17.33
CA ASP A 124 27.67 -51.06 -17.23
C ASP A 124 28.05 -52.51 -16.87
N LYS A 125 27.24 -53.17 -16.01
CA LYS A 125 27.43 -54.60 -15.68
C LYS A 125 27.18 -55.51 -16.88
N GLU A 126 26.15 -55.24 -17.68
CA GLU A 126 25.87 -55.97 -18.93
C GLU A 126 27.00 -55.80 -19.97
N SER A 127 27.61 -54.62 -20.04
CA SER A 127 28.76 -54.34 -20.92
C SER A 127 30.05 -55.03 -20.44
N SER A 128 30.24 -55.15 -19.12
CA SER A 128 31.41 -55.83 -18.54
C SER A 128 31.39 -57.36 -18.66
N GLY A 129 30.19 -57.97 -18.73
CA GLY A 129 30.02 -59.43 -18.87
C GLY A 129 30.38 -59.99 -20.26
N LEU A 130 30.59 -59.14 -21.26
CA LEU A 130 30.98 -59.53 -22.63
C LEU A 130 32.49 -59.53 -22.87
N ILE A 131 33.31 -59.12 -21.90
CA ILE A 131 34.77 -58.94 -22.05
C ILE A 131 35.57 -60.17 -21.56
N ASP A 132 34.92 -61.15 -20.91
CA ASP A 132 35.60 -62.30 -20.28
C ASP A 132 35.69 -63.58 -21.12
N SER A 133 35.32 -63.58 -22.41
CA SER A 133 35.37 -64.80 -23.24
C SER A 133 36.62 -65.01 -24.12
N ASP A 134 37.56 -64.06 -24.22
CA ASP A 134 38.68 -64.14 -25.20
C ASP A 134 40.08 -64.10 -24.57
N LYS A 135 40.35 -64.94 -23.56
CA LYS A 135 41.72 -65.17 -23.07
C LYS A 135 42.05 -66.64 -22.84
N GLU A 136 42.17 -67.42 -23.91
CA GLU A 136 42.99 -68.65 -23.87
C GLU A 136 43.41 -69.13 -25.26
N LYS A 137 44.70 -68.92 -25.60
CA LYS A 137 45.61 -69.96 -26.14
C LYS A 137 47.00 -69.40 -26.47
N LYS A 138 48.01 -70.03 -25.84
CA LYS A 138 49.45 -69.83 -26.03
C LYS A 138 50.02 -70.79 -27.08
N HIS A 139 51.09 -70.33 -27.74
CA HIS A 139 52.34 -71.06 -28.12
C HIS A 139 52.40 -72.01 -29.35
N ILE A 140 53.19 -71.66 -30.38
CA ILE A 140 54.49 -72.25 -30.85
C ILE A 140 54.78 -71.79 -32.31
N ASN A 141 56.08 -71.65 -32.62
CA ASN A 141 56.73 -71.16 -33.85
C ASN A 141 56.42 -71.88 -35.20
N PHE A 142 56.82 -71.18 -36.28
CA PHE A 142 57.42 -71.62 -37.56
C PHE A 142 56.55 -71.61 -38.84
N GLU A 143 57.08 -70.86 -39.81
CA GLU A 143 56.91 -70.90 -41.29
C GLU A 143 55.51 -70.83 -41.95
N GLY A 144 55.47 -70.15 -43.10
CA GLY A 144 54.43 -70.38 -44.11
C GLY A 144 53.59 -69.15 -44.48
N GLU A 145 54.10 -68.42 -45.47
CA GLU A 145 53.40 -67.80 -46.61
C GLU A 145 51.90 -67.45 -46.55
N SER A 146 51.64 -66.22 -47.03
CA SER A 146 50.48 -65.82 -47.84
C SER A 146 49.10 -66.26 -47.36
N HIS A 147 48.36 -65.37 -46.69
CA HIS A 147 46.90 -65.13 -46.82
C HIS A 147 46.47 -64.12 -45.73
N ASN A 148 46.65 -62.79 -45.90
CA ASN A 148 46.13 -61.85 -44.87
C ASN A 148 45.83 -60.37 -45.26
N ASN A 149 45.64 -60.06 -46.55
CA ASN A 149 45.48 -58.66 -46.98
C ASN A 149 44.03 -58.12 -47.03
N GLN A 150 42.99 -58.96 -46.92
CA GLN A 150 41.59 -58.53 -47.02
C GLN A 150 40.92 -58.23 -45.65
N ASN A 151 41.30 -58.94 -44.58
CA ASN A 151 40.70 -58.78 -43.25
C ASN A 151 41.24 -57.55 -42.51
N ASN A 152 42.55 -57.29 -42.62
CA ASN A 152 43.22 -56.12 -42.04
C ASN A 152 42.70 -54.76 -42.56
N THR A 153 42.11 -54.71 -43.76
CA THR A 153 41.55 -53.47 -44.33
C THR A 153 40.16 -53.14 -43.80
N THR A 154 39.41 -54.14 -43.34
CA THR A 154 38.03 -53.98 -42.85
C THR A 154 38.01 -53.57 -41.37
N GLU A 155 38.86 -54.19 -40.56
CA GLU A 155 39.06 -53.83 -39.14
C GLU A 155 39.67 -52.41 -39.01
N LYS A 156 40.66 -52.06 -39.83
CA LYS A 156 41.22 -50.69 -39.87
C LYS A 156 40.16 -49.64 -40.23
N LYS A 157 39.21 -49.95 -41.13
CA LYS A 157 38.10 -49.04 -41.47
C LYS A 157 37.12 -48.87 -40.30
N GLN A 158 36.87 -49.91 -39.52
CA GLN A 158 36.03 -49.82 -38.31
C GLN A 158 36.70 -49.02 -37.19
N ILE A 159 38.02 -49.21 -36.99
CA ILE A 159 38.81 -48.45 -36.02
C ILE A 159 38.79 -46.96 -36.35
N ILE A 160 39.06 -46.58 -37.61
CA ILE A 160 39.00 -45.17 -38.05
C ILE A 160 37.61 -44.57 -37.80
N LYS A 161 36.54 -45.34 -38.03
CA LYS A 161 35.17 -44.88 -37.79
C LYS A 161 34.87 -44.65 -36.30
N LEU A 162 35.38 -45.51 -35.43
CA LEU A 162 35.26 -45.35 -33.98
C LEU A 162 36.11 -44.18 -33.47
N GLU A 163 37.32 -44.00 -33.99
CA GLU A 163 38.18 -42.84 -33.68
C GLU A 163 37.51 -41.51 -34.05
N CYS A 164 36.88 -41.43 -35.23
CA CYS A 164 36.09 -40.25 -35.61
C CYS A 164 34.88 -40.02 -34.67
N LEU A 165 34.24 -41.08 -34.19
CA LEU A 165 33.10 -40.97 -33.28
C LEU A 165 33.54 -40.48 -31.89
N VAL A 166 34.66 -41.00 -31.39
CA VAL A 166 35.29 -40.57 -30.13
C VAL A 166 35.72 -39.12 -30.23
N HIS A 167 36.32 -38.71 -31.35
CA HIS A 167 36.69 -37.32 -31.57
C HIS A 167 35.47 -36.38 -31.51
N LYS A 168 34.38 -36.74 -32.19
CA LYS A 168 33.13 -35.97 -32.16
C LYS A 168 32.52 -35.88 -30.76
N LYS A 169 32.57 -36.97 -29.98
CA LYS A 169 32.08 -36.99 -28.60
C LYS A 169 32.96 -36.16 -27.65
N ASN A 170 34.27 -36.12 -27.89
CA ASN A 170 35.18 -35.24 -27.15
C ASN A 170 34.91 -33.75 -27.45
N GLU A 171 34.61 -33.39 -28.69
CA GLU A 171 34.21 -32.02 -29.03
C GLU A 171 32.91 -31.59 -28.31
N GLU A 172 31.89 -32.46 -28.30
CA GLU A 172 30.65 -32.23 -27.56
C GLU A 172 30.89 -32.08 -26.04
N LEU A 173 31.81 -32.86 -25.49
CA LEU A 173 32.20 -32.80 -24.08
C LEU A 173 32.93 -31.49 -23.74
N GLU A 174 33.83 -31.02 -24.60
CA GLU A 174 34.51 -29.73 -24.42
C GLU A 174 33.51 -28.56 -24.46
N GLU A 175 32.52 -28.61 -25.36
CA GLU A 175 31.49 -27.58 -25.43
C GLU A 175 30.63 -27.56 -24.16
N LEU A 176 30.24 -28.72 -23.65
CA LEU A 176 29.50 -28.84 -22.41
C LEU A 176 30.31 -28.32 -21.22
N ASN A 177 31.60 -28.63 -21.16
CA ASN A 177 32.49 -28.16 -20.10
C ASN A 177 32.63 -26.62 -20.10
N ARG A 178 32.69 -25.99 -21.28
CA ARG A 178 32.67 -24.52 -21.39
C ARG A 178 31.37 -23.92 -20.86
N LYS A 179 30.22 -24.54 -21.15
CA LYS A 179 28.91 -24.09 -20.63
C LYS A 179 28.83 -24.21 -19.11
N THR A 180 29.35 -25.30 -18.54
CA THR A 180 29.41 -25.50 -17.09
C THR A 180 30.24 -24.41 -16.41
N GLN A 181 31.43 -24.08 -16.92
CA GLN A 181 32.28 -23.03 -16.35
C GLN A 181 31.60 -21.65 -16.36
N ILE A 182 30.83 -21.32 -17.40
CA ILE A 182 30.06 -20.06 -17.46
C ILE A 182 28.93 -20.06 -16.42
N CYS A 183 28.22 -21.18 -16.26
CA CYS A 183 27.19 -21.32 -15.24
C CYS A 183 27.77 -21.19 -13.81
N GLU A 184 28.92 -21.79 -13.53
CA GLU A 184 29.61 -21.68 -12.24
C GLU A 184 30.00 -20.23 -11.92
N ALA A 185 30.52 -19.48 -12.90
CA ALA A 185 30.86 -18.07 -12.73
C ALA A 185 29.61 -17.21 -12.41
N ASN A 186 28.50 -17.44 -13.13
CA ASN A 186 27.24 -16.74 -12.87
C ASN A 186 26.67 -17.08 -11.48
N LEU A 187 26.82 -18.33 -11.04
CA LEU A 187 26.34 -18.77 -9.74
C LEU A 187 27.12 -18.08 -8.61
N SER A 188 28.45 -17.98 -8.74
CA SER A 188 29.30 -17.22 -7.81
C SER A 188 28.93 -15.73 -7.75
N GLU A 189 28.59 -15.11 -8.89
CA GLU A 189 28.12 -13.72 -8.89
C GLU A 189 26.80 -13.56 -8.13
N LYS A 190 25.87 -14.51 -8.29
CA LYS A 190 24.59 -14.50 -7.57
C LYS A 190 24.76 -14.75 -6.08
N GLU A 191 25.68 -15.63 -5.67
CA GLU A 191 26.04 -15.84 -4.26
C GLU A 191 26.57 -14.56 -3.61
N ASN A 192 27.41 -13.79 -4.32
CA ASN A 192 27.89 -12.50 -3.83
C ASN A 192 26.75 -11.48 -3.67
N GLN A 193 25.79 -11.45 -4.61
CA GLN A 193 24.60 -10.58 -4.52
C GLN A 193 23.72 -10.97 -3.32
N ILE A 194 23.51 -12.27 -3.07
CA ILE A 194 22.76 -12.78 -1.92
C ILE A 194 23.44 -12.36 -0.62
N THR A 195 24.75 -12.59 -0.49
CA THR A 195 25.53 -12.21 0.70
C THR A 195 25.42 -10.71 1.00
N GLN A 196 25.40 -9.87 -0.05
CA GLN A 196 25.22 -8.44 0.11
C GLN A 196 23.81 -8.08 0.64
N VAL A 197 22.75 -8.73 0.15
CA VAL A 197 21.39 -8.51 0.65
C VAL A 197 21.23 -8.97 2.09
N GLU A 198 21.78 -10.13 2.44
CA GLU A 198 21.77 -10.66 3.81
C GLU A 198 22.42 -9.68 4.80
N SER A 199 23.54 -9.05 4.43
CA SER A 199 24.19 -8.03 5.25
C SER A 199 23.31 -6.78 5.48
N LYS A 200 22.49 -6.40 4.50
CA LYS A 200 21.56 -5.26 4.63
C LYS A 200 20.38 -5.60 5.53
N ILE A 201 19.82 -6.80 5.39
CA ILE A 201 18.74 -7.29 6.25
C ILE A 201 19.19 -7.28 7.72
N LYS A 202 20.39 -7.80 8.00
CA LYS A 202 20.95 -7.81 9.37
C LYS A 202 21.06 -6.39 9.96
N ASN A 203 21.53 -5.42 9.18
CA ASN A 203 21.62 -4.03 9.64
C ASN A 203 20.24 -3.42 9.91
N ASP A 204 19.21 -3.77 9.15
CA ASP A 204 17.86 -3.26 9.36
C ASP A 204 17.17 -3.93 10.56
N GLU A 205 17.43 -5.22 10.81
CA GLU A 205 17.02 -5.90 12.05
C GLU A 205 17.58 -5.22 13.31
N GLU A 206 18.85 -4.83 13.28
CA GLU A 206 19.49 -4.10 14.39
C GLU A 206 18.80 -2.74 14.65
N LYS A 207 18.44 -1.99 13.61
CA LYS A 207 17.70 -0.72 13.74
C LYS A 207 16.28 -0.91 14.29
N ILE A 208 15.59 -1.97 13.86
CA ILE A 208 14.24 -2.30 14.34
C ILE A 208 14.30 -2.59 15.85
N ASN A 209 15.30 -3.35 16.30
CA ASN A 209 15.49 -3.64 17.71
C ASN A 209 15.76 -2.36 18.52
N GLU A 210 16.60 -1.45 18.01
CA GLU A 210 16.85 -0.15 18.66
C GLU A 210 15.57 0.70 18.78
N LEU A 211 14.73 0.72 17.74
CA LEU A 211 13.45 1.43 17.76
C LEU A 211 12.46 0.81 18.75
N ASN A 212 12.40 -0.52 18.84
CA ASN A 212 11.52 -1.22 19.78
C ASN A 212 11.90 -0.97 21.24
N GLU A 213 13.19 -0.87 21.55
CA GLU A 213 13.62 -0.46 22.89
C GLU A 213 13.20 0.97 23.23
N LYS A 214 13.30 1.89 22.27
CA LYS A 214 12.83 3.28 22.44
C LYS A 214 11.31 3.32 22.66
N LEU A 215 10.55 2.51 21.93
CA LEU A 215 9.09 2.42 22.05
C LEU A 215 8.65 1.85 23.42
N SER A 216 9.37 0.84 23.91
CA SER A 216 9.11 0.21 25.22
C SER A 216 9.29 1.21 26.36
N LYS A 217 10.31 2.08 26.28
CA LYS A 217 10.52 3.15 27.26
C LYS A 217 9.37 4.15 27.26
N ILE A 218 8.88 4.57 26.09
CA ILE A 218 7.76 5.51 25.96
C ILE A 218 6.46 4.93 26.54
N THR A 219 6.20 3.64 26.31
CA THR A 219 4.99 2.94 26.76
C THR A 219 4.91 2.83 28.30
N LEU A 220 6.05 2.67 28.97
CA LEU A 220 6.10 2.60 30.43
C LEU A 220 5.72 3.95 31.11
N TYR A 221 6.02 5.07 30.46
CA TYR A 221 5.66 6.40 30.97
C TYR A 221 4.17 6.71 30.84
N THR A 222 3.47 6.12 29.87
CA THR A 222 2.04 6.38 29.62
C THR A 222 1.12 5.59 30.54
N GLU A 223 1.52 4.38 30.96
CA GLU A 223 0.75 3.53 31.89
C GLU A 223 0.67 4.10 33.32
N THR A 224 1.59 4.99 33.70
CA THR A 224 1.62 5.58 35.06
C THR A 224 0.59 6.70 35.24
N SER A 225 -0.11 7.15 34.18
CA SER A 225 -0.89 8.41 34.21
C SER A 225 -2.39 8.30 33.87
N GLN A 226 -3.02 7.12 33.85
CA GLN A 226 -4.47 7.05 33.60
C GLN A 226 -5.22 6.20 34.64
N SER A 227 -5.71 6.89 35.66
CA SER A 227 -6.96 6.51 36.35
C SER A 227 -8.04 7.53 35.95
N GLN A 228 -9.27 7.04 35.85
CA GLN A 228 -10.54 7.76 35.62
C GLN A 228 -11.06 7.88 34.17
N SER A 229 -12.04 7.00 33.93
CA SER A 229 -13.25 7.07 33.08
C SER A 229 -13.65 8.43 32.47
N GLU A 230 -13.98 8.48 31.17
CA GLU A 230 -15.37 8.46 30.65
C GLU A 230 -15.45 8.73 29.13
N SER A 231 -16.07 7.79 28.41
CA SER A 231 -16.93 7.91 27.21
C SER A 231 -16.69 9.03 26.18
N GLN A 232 -16.09 8.65 25.04
CA GLN A 232 -16.33 9.26 23.73
C GLN A 232 -16.64 8.16 22.72
N ILE A 233 -17.85 8.20 22.14
CA ILE A 233 -18.30 7.31 21.08
C ILE A 233 -17.69 7.82 19.77
N PHE A 234 -16.59 7.19 19.37
CA PHE A 234 -16.06 7.24 18.01
C PHE A 234 -17.10 6.71 17.03
N LEU A 235 -16.93 6.97 15.72
CA LEU A 235 -17.59 6.18 14.66
C LEU A 235 -17.62 4.72 15.14
N ASN A 236 -18.81 4.23 15.47
CA ASN A 236 -18.95 2.90 16.03
C ASN A 236 -18.74 1.90 14.89
N CYS A 237 -17.48 1.73 14.46
CA CYS A 237 -16.98 0.46 14.00
C CYS A 237 -17.07 -0.45 15.23
N SER A 238 -18.23 -1.09 15.43
CA SER A 238 -18.39 -2.05 16.53
C SER A 238 -17.40 -3.22 16.43
N LYS A 239 -16.65 -3.32 15.32
CA LYS A 239 -15.50 -4.20 15.10
C LYS A 239 -14.40 -3.47 14.34
N VAL A 240 -13.15 -3.67 14.77
CA VAL A 240 -11.92 -3.28 14.07
C VAL A 240 -12.01 -3.75 12.61
N PRO A 241 -11.57 -2.96 11.60
CA PRO A 241 -11.47 -3.41 10.22
C PRO A 241 -10.75 -4.75 10.17
N SER A 242 -11.38 -5.75 9.57
CA SER A 242 -10.80 -7.09 9.48
C SER A 242 -10.19 -7.29 8.10
N VAL A 243 -8.91 -7.62 8.05
CA VAL A 243 -8.28 -8.06 6.80
C VAL A 243 -8.55 -9.54 6.63
N LYS A 244 -9.09 -9.92 5.46
CA LYS A 244 -9.40 -11.32 5.13
C LYS A 244 -8.77 -11.71 3.80
N LEU A 245 -8.37 -12.97 3.69
CA LEU A 245 -7.96 -13.57 2.42
C LEU A 245 -9.21 -13.93 1.60
N VAL A 246 -9.34 -13.32 0.43
CA VAL A 246 -10.42 -13.58 -0.53
C VAL A 246 -9.90 -14.58 -1.56
N THR A 247 -10.68 -15.64 -1.78
CA THR A 247 -10.38 -16.67 -2.78
C THR A 247 -11.48 -16.70 -3.82
N LEU A 248 -11.09 -16.73 -5.09
CA LEU A 248 -12.00 -16.82 -6.24
C LEU A 248 -11.55 -17.97 -7.15
N PRO A 249 -12.48 -18.69 -7.80
CA PRO A 249 -12.10 -19.75 -8.74
C PRO A 249 -11.23 -19.19 -9.87
N LYS A 250 -10.11 -19.86 -10.16
CA LYS A 250 -9.18 -19.49 -11.26
C LYS A 250 -8.68 -18.04 -11.18
N PHE A 251 -8.46 -17.54 -9.97
CA PHE A 251 -7.88 -16.22 -9.73
C PHE A 251 -7.01 -16.28 -8.48
N GLU A 252 -5.93 -15.50 -8.46
CA GLU A 252 -5.00 -15.52 -7.33
C GLU A 252 -5.69 -14.97 -6.06
N PRO A 253 -5.52 -15.64 -4.90
CA PRO A 253 -6.02 -15.13 -3.63
C PRO A 253 -5.43 -13.74 -3.31
N PHE A 254 -6.23 -12.87 -2.70
CA PHE A 254 -5.79 -11.53 -2.34
C PHE A 254 -6.34 -11.09 -0.97
N LEU A 255 -5.64 -10.18 -0.32
CA LEU A 255 -6.09 -9.58 0.92
C LEU A 255 -7.04 -8.42 0.65
N ALA A 256 -8.12 -8.35 1.41
CA ALA A 256 -9.05 -7.23 1.36
C ALA A 256 -9.48 -6.83 2.77
N VAL A 257 -9.77 -5.54 2.95
CA VAL A 257 -10.25 -4.99 4.21
C VAL A 257 -11.76 -5.06 4.23
N PHE A 258 -12.31 -5.56 5.34
CA PHE A 258 -13.74 -5.64 5.59
C PHE A 258 -14.10 -4.80 6.80
N GLU A 259 -15.16 -4.01 6.66
CA GLU A 259 -15.65 -3.10 7.68
C GLU A 259 -17.15 -3.30 7.89
N ASP A 260 -17.62 -2.95 9.08
CA ASP A 260 -19.04 -2.89 9.39
C ASP A 260 -19.52 -1.46 9.17
N ILE A 261 -20.58 -1.29 8.39
CA ILE A 261 -21.22 0.00 8.16
C ILE A 261 -22.41 0.10 9.11
N PRO A 262 -22.44 1.06 10.06
CA PRO A 262 -23.49 1.13 11.08
C PRO A 262 -24.92 1.10 10.54
N CYS A 263 -25.15 1.73 9.37
CA CYS A 263 -26.45 1.80 8.72
C CYS A 263 -26.70 0.72 7.65
N ALA A 264 -25.71 -0.11 7.33
CA ALA A 264 -25.80 -1.10 6.24
C ALA A 264 -25.34 -2.52 6.63
N GLY A 265 -24.98 -2.76 7.89
CA GLY A 265 -24.60 -4.07 8.43
C GLY A 265 -23.12 -4.40 8.27
N SER A 266 -22.76 -5.67 8.47
CA SER A 266 -21.37 -6.12 8.53
C SER A 266 -20.77 -6.57 7.20
N ASP A 267 -19.47 -6.82 7.20
CA ASP A 267 -18.73 -7.51 6.12
C ASP A 267 -18.74 -6.79 4.76
N TRP A 268 -18.59 -5.47 4.78
CA TRP A 268 -18.41 -4.67 3.57
C TRP A 268 -16.94 -4.64 3.17
N MET A 269 -16.63 -5.14 1.99
CA MET A 269 -15.27 -5.12 1.43
C MET A 269 -14.94 -3.73 0.90
N VAL A 270 -13.87 -3.12 1.38
CA VAL A 270 -13.39 -1.81 0.91
C VAL A 270 -12.70 -1.99 -0.44
N ILE A 271 -13.20 -1.32 -1.48
CA ILE A 271 -12.59 -1.31 -2.82
C ILE A 271 -11.82 -0.02 -3.09
N GLN A 272 -12.15 1.06 -2.38
CA GLN A 272 -11.47 2.34 -2.45
C GLN A 272 -11.57 3.06 -1.10
N ARG A 273 -10.48 3.73 -0.68
CA ARG A 273 -10.46 4.60 0.51
C ARG A 273 -9.56 5.81 0.29
N ARG A 274 -10.09 7.01 0.57
CA ARG A 274 -9.37 8.30 0.64
C ARG A 274 -9.58 8.92 2.02
N ILE A 275 -8.52 9.37 2.67
CA ILE A 275 -8.56 9.85 4.07
C ILE A 275 -7.63 11.04 4.35
N ASP A 276 -6.48 11.12 3.72
CA ASP A 276 -5.42 12.09 4.08
C ASP A 276 -4.59 12.58 2.89
N GLY A 277 -4.72 11.92 1.72
CA GLY A 277 -3.96 12.23 0.52
C GLY A 277 -2.49 11.83 0.57
N GLU A 278 -2.08 10.93 1.46
CA GLU A 278 -0.71 10.40 1.47
C GLU A 278 -0.43 9.50 0.27
N LEU A 279 -1.44 8.84 -0.29
CA LEU A 279 -1.32 8.02 -1.49
C LEU A 279 -1.70 8.80 -2.74
N SER A 280 -0.78 8.85 -3.71
CA SER A 280 -1.08 9.37 -5.03
C SER A 280 -2.01 8.41 -5.80
N PHE A 281 -3.16 8.92 -6.23
CA PHE A 281 -4.10 8.27 -7.16
C PHE A 281 -3.80 8.62 -8.63
N GLU A 282 -2.72 9.37 -8.87
CA GLU A 282 -2.19 9.72 -10.21
C GLU A 282 -1.42 8.52 -10.78
N LYS A 283 -2.15 7.42 -11.01
CA LYS A 283 -1.58 6.14 -11.45
C LYS A 283 -2.01 5.80 -12.87
N GLY A 284 -1.18 5.02 -13.56
CA GLY A 284 -1.48 4.48 -14.88
C GLY A 284 -2.45 3.29 -14.86
N SER A 285 -2.80 2.78 -16.03
CA SER A 285 -3.71 1.64 -16.23
C SER A 285 -3.32 0.44 -15.37
N ASP A 286 -2.07 0.00 -15.45
CA ASP A 286 -1.60 -1.22 -14.79
C ASP A 286 -1.81 -1.16 -13.28
N SER A 287 -1.65 0.02 -12.67
CA SER A 287 -1.91 0.20 -11.25
C SER A 287 -3.40 0.18 -10.93
N TYR A 288 -4.24 0.82 -11.74
CA TYR A 288 -5.70 0.79 -11.51
C TYR A 288 -6.30 -0.59 -11.76
N GLU A 289 -5.72 -1.39 -12.64
CA GLU A 289 -6.11 -2.78 -12.90
C GLU A 289 -5.71 -3.69 -11.74
N ASN A 290 -4.44 -3.64 -11.34
CA ASN A 290 -3.88 -4.51 -10.30
C ASN A 290 -4.19 -4.06 -8.87
N GLY A 291 -4.51 -2.78 -8.66
CA GLY A 291 -4.65 -2.18 -7.33
C GLY A 291 -3.35 -1.56 -6.80
N PHE A 292 -3.50 -0.64 -5.85
CA PHE A 292 -2.38 0.05 -5.19
C PHE A 292 -2.81 0.60 -3.82
N GLY A 293 -1.82 0.92 -2.99
CA GLY A 293 -2.02 1.49 -1.65
C GLY A 293 -1.82 0.51 -0.52
N ASP A 294 -2.30 0.88 0.66
CA ASP A 294 -2.10 0.16 1.90
C ASP A 294 -3.42 -0.21 2.56
N LEU A 295 -3.54 -1.44 3.08
CA LEU A 295 -4.78 -1.94 3.68
C LEU A 295 -5.22 -1.14 4.91
N GLY A 296 -4.28 -0.60 5.70
CA GLY A 296 -4.60 0.30 6.80
C GLY A 296 -4.52 1.79 6.44
N GLY A 297 -4.33 2.14 5.17
CA GLY A 297 -4.26 3.52 4.69
C GLY A 297 -5.28 3.80 3.58
N GLU A 298 -4.90 4.70 2.68
CA GLU A 298 -5.58 4.87 1.39
C GLU A 298 -5.29 3.67 0.48
N LEU A 299 -6.29 3.26 -0.29
CA LEU A 299 -6.14 2.13 -1.21
C LEU A 299 -7.12 2.18 -2.38
N TRP A 300 -6.74 1.47 -3.44
CA TRP A 300 -7.57 1.05 -4.56
C TRP A 300 -7.38 -0.45 -4.76
N LEU A 301 -8.45 -1.24 -4.69
CA LEU A 301 -8.35 -2.70 -4.70
C LEU A 301 -7.87 -3.26 -6.05
N GLY A 302 -8.18 -2.57 -7.15
CA GLY A 302 -7.89 -3.01 -8.52
C GLY A 302 -9.16 -3.36 -9.29
N LEU A 303 -9.27 -2.86 -10.52
CA LEU A 303 -10.44 -3.06 -11.38
C LEU A 303 -10.67 -4.53 -11.71
N GLU A 304 -9.60 -5.30 -11.94
CA GLU A 304 -9.75 -6.72 -12.27
C GLU A 304 -10.34 -7.50 -11.08
N LYS A 305 -9.89 -7.21 -9.86
CA LYS A 305 -10.48 -7.83 -8.66
C LYS A 305 -11.95 -7.46 -8.49
N VAL A 306 -12.30 -6.19 -8.72
CA VAL A 306 -13.68 -5.70 -8.64
C VAL A 306 -14.56 -6.34 -9.73
N HIS A 307 -14.07 -6.44 -10.97
CA HIS A 307 -14.75 -7.13 -12.06
C HIS A 307 -15.04 -8.59 -11.69
N ARG A 308 -14.02 -9.35 -11.28
CA ARG A 308 -14.16 -10.76 -10.93
C ARG A 308 -15.14 -11.00 -9.78
N LEU A 309 -15.21 -10.10 -8.81
CA LEU A 309 -16.20 -10.18 -7.72
C LEU A 309 -17.61 -9.91 -8.22
N THR A 310 -17.80 -8.82 -8.95
CA THR A 310 -19.12 -8.29 -9.33
C THR A 310 -19.75 -8.96 -10.55
N ALA A 311 -18.96 -9.63 -11.39
CA ALA A 311 -19.44 -10.37 -12.55
C ALA A 311 -20.01 -11.75 -12.18
N ASN A 312 -19.47 -12.39 -11.12
CA ASN A 312 -19.83 -13.75 -10.74
C ASN A 312 -21.12 -13.83 -9.89
N ARG A 313 -21.44 -12.77 -9.15
CA ARG A 313 -22.61 -12.70 -8.26
C ARG A 313 -23.10 -11.26 -8.16
N ARG A 314 -24.38 -11.07 -7.83
CA ARG A 314 -24.93 -9.75 -7.51
C ARG A 314 -24.23 -9.17 -6.27
N TYR A 315 -23.57 -8.03 -6.43
CA TYR A 315 -23.01 -7.23 -5.33
C TYR A 315 -23.79 -5.92 -5.19
N GLU A 316 -23.90 -5.45 -3.95
CA GLU A 316 -24.30 -4.06 -3.65
C GLU A 316 -23.06 -3.21 -3.38
N LEU A 317 -23.18 -1.90 -3.64
CA LEU A 317 -22.15 -0.89 -3.41
C LEU A 317 -22.66 0.14 -2.40
N CYS A 318 -21.83 0.50 -1.45
CA CYS A 318 -22.01 1.61 -0.52
C CYS A 318 -20.85 2.60 -0.68
N ILE A 319 -21.18 3.87 -0.79
CA ILE A 319 -20.22 4.97 -0.86
C ILE A 319 -20.46 5.84 0.37
N GLU A 320 -19.43 6.06 1.17
CA GLU A 320 -19.45 6.98 2.31
C GLU A 320 -18.62 8.22 1.99
N LEU A 321 -19.13 9.39 2.33
CA LEU A 321 -18.54 10.69 2.03
C LEU A 321 -18.48 11.53 3.31
N VAL A 322 -17.37 12.22 3.52
CA VAL A 322 -17.20 13.20 4.59
C VAL A 322 -16.62 14.47 4.00
N ASP A 323 -17.22 15.61 4.31
CA ASP A 323 -16.68 16.91 3.91
C ASP A 323 -15.81 17.55 5.01
N PHE A 324 -15.26 18.72 4.73
CA PHE A 324 -14.41 19.46 5.66
C PHE A 324 -15.15 20.15 6.81
N ASP A 325 -16.49 20.18 6.77
CA ASP A 325 -17.33 20.62 7.89
C ASP A 325 -17.78 19.41 8.74
N ASP A 326 -17.18 18.23 8.52
CA ASP A 326 -17.52 16.95 9.14
C ASP A 326 -18.97 16.47 8.90
N ALA A 327 -19.64 17.02 7.89
CA ALA A 327 -20.91 16.50 7.42
C ALA A 327 -20.68 15.14 6.74
N ARG A 328 -21.62 14.21 6.94
CA ARG A 328 -21.54 12.85 6.40
C ARG A 328 -22.72 12.57 5.47
N ALA A 329 -22.43 11.89 4.37
CA ALA A 329 -23.44 11.41 3.45
C ALA A 329 -23.06 10.04 2.90
N PHE A 330 -24.06 9.31 2.40
CA PHE A 330 -23.86 8.03 1.76
C PHE A 330 -24.73 7.85 0.52
N ALA A 331 -24.24 7.01 -0.40
CA ALA A 331 -24.95 6.55 -1.59
C ALA A 331 -24.85 5.02 -1.66
N ARG A 332 -25.98 4.35 -1.78
CA ARG A 332 -26.08 2.89 -1.89
C ARG A 332 -26.74 2.49 -3.20
N TYR A 333 -26.21 1.44 -3.78
CA TYR A 333 -26.59 0.89 -5.06
C TYR A 333 -26.77 -0.61 -4.91
N ASP A 334 -27.93 -1.11 -5.27
CA ASP A 334 -28.35 -2.47 -4.96
C ASP A 334 -27.85 -3.52 -5.97
N HIS A 335 -27.17 -3.08 -7.03
CA HIS A 335 -26.57 -3.93 -8.06
C HIS A 335 -25.40 -3.25 -8.76
N PHE A 336 -24.18 -3.45 -8.26
CA PHE A 336 -22.95 -2.90 -8.81
C PHE A 336 -22.21 -3.93 -9.66
N VAL A 337 -21.96 -3.60 -10.93
CA VAL A 337 -21.25 -4.47 -11.88
C VAL A 337 -20.23 -3.65 -12.67
N VAL A 338 -18.99 -4.13 -12.70
CA VAL A 338 -17.90 -3.60 -13.53
C VAL A 338 -17.60 -4.62 -14.64
N GLY A 339 -17.47 -4.13 -15.88
CA GLY A 339 -17.11 -4.94 -17.05
C GLY A 339 -15.69 -5.49 -16.99
N SER A 340 -15.35 -6.37 -17.93
CA SER A 340 -14.00 -6.92 -18.03
C SER A 340 -13.01 -5.91 -18.63
N GLU A 341 -11.73 -6.29 -18.70
CA GLU A 341 -10.69 -5.53 -19.40
C GLU A 341 -11.08 -5.26 -20.88
N GLU A 342 -11.64 -6.26 -21.57
CA GLU A 342 -12.09 -6.12 -22.97
C GLU A 342 -13.27 -5.14 -23.11
N GLU A 343 -14.07 -5.00 -22.05
CA GLU A 343 -15.13 -4.00 -21.95
C GLU A 343 -14.63 -2.66 -21.37
N SER A 344 -13.30 -2.49 -21.27
CA SER A 344 -12.65 -1.31 -20.69
C SER A 344 -13.20 -0.97 -19.29
N TYR A 345 -13.47 -2.00 -18.50
CA TYR A 345 -14.02 -1.93 -17.15
C TYR A 345 -15.26 -1.02 -17.03
N ALA A 346 -16.15 -1.05 -18.02
CA ALA A 346 -17.35 -0.20 -18.01
C ALA A 346 -18.22 -0.40 -16.76
N LEU A 347 -18.86 0.67 -16.27
CA LEU A 347 -19.80 0.59 -15.16
C LEU A 347 -21.16 0.09 -15.66
N LYS A 348 -21.37 -1.24 -15.66
CA LYS A 348 -22.51 -1.88 -16.36
C LYS A 348 -23.83 -1.75 -15.63
N SER A 349 -23.81 -1.71 -14.29
CA SER A 349 -25.04 -1.61 -13.50
C SER A 349 -24.78 -0.94 -12.15
N LEU A 350 -25.79 -0.21 -11.69
CA LEU A 350 -25.91 0.32 -10.33
C LEU A 350 -27.23 -0.08 -9.62
N GLY A 351 -28.18 -0.70 -10.34
CA GLY A 351 -29.47 -1.09 -9.75
C GLY A 351 -30.24 0.08 -9.14
N GLU A 352 -30.99 -0.16 -8.07
CA GLU A 352 -31.73 0.88 -7.34
C GLU A 352 -30.82 1.69 -6.41
N TYR A 353 -31.04 3.01 -6.38
CA TYR A 353 -30.34 3.94 -5.52
C TYR A 353 -31.07 4.12 -4.19
N SER A 354 -30.30 4.24 -3.10
CA SER A 354 -30.77 4.75 -1.82
C SER A 354 -29.67 5.57 -1.14
N GLY A 355 -30.04 6.56 -0.32
CA GLY A 355 -29.07 7.36 0.44
C GLY A 355 -29.38 8.84 0.46
N ASN A 356 -28.55 9.61 1.16
CA ASN A 356 -28.71 11.04 1.36
C ASN A 356 -27.67 11.89 0.62
N ALA A 357 -26.70 11.28 -0.08
CA ALA A 357 -25.70 12.00 -0.88
C ALA A 357 -26.21 12.47 -2.25
N GLY A 358 -27.39 11.99 -2.67
CA GLY A 358 -27.89 12.10 -4.04
C GLY A 358 -27.18 11.16 -5.03
N ASP A 359 -27.88 10.78 -6.10
CA ASP A 359 -27.43 9.77 -7.07
C ASP A 359 -26.46 10.38 -8.11
N ALA A 360 -25.23 10.68 -7.70
CA ALA A 360 -24.23 11.26 -8.60
C ALA A 360 -23.53 10.23 -9.49
N LEU A 361 -23.53 8.94 -9.12
CA LEU A 361 -22.85 7.91 -9.90
C LEU A 361 -23.72 7.42 -11.07
N ARG A 362 -25.05 7.62 -11.04
CA ARG A 362 -25.94 7.17 -12.13
C ARG A 362 -25.51 7.59 -13.51
N SER A 363 -25.09 8.85 -13.67
CA SER A 363 -24.70 9.40 -14.98
C SER A 363 -23.41 8.81 -15.55
N HIS A 364 -22.73 7.98 -14.76
CA HIS A 364 -21.54 7.22 -15.13
C HIS A 364 -21.88 5.79 -15.60
N THR A 365 -23.15 5.38 -15.57
CA THR A 365 -23.58 4.04 -16.03
C THR A 365 -23.33 3.89 -17.53
N ASN A 366 -22.80 2.73 -17.94
CA ASN A 366 -22.35 2.37 -19.29
C ASN A 366 -21.15 3.17 -19.82
N GLU A 367 -20.53 4.02 -19.00
CA GLU A 367 -19.28 4.67 -19.35
C GLU A 367 -18.11 3.73 -19.06
N VAL A 368 -17.09 3.75 -19.91
CA VAL A 368 -15.84 3.00 -19.71
C VAL A 368 -14.97 3.65 -18.63
N PHE A 369 -14.14 2.86 -17.96
CA PHE A 369 -13.15 3.42 -17.04
C PHE A 369 -12.06 4.11 -17.87
N GLN A 370 -11.86 5.41 -17.62
CA GLN A 370 -10.86 6.18 -18.35
C GLN A 370 -9.53 6.13 -17.62
N PHE A 371 -8.44 5.84 -18.32
CA PHE A 371 -7.08 5.90 -17.79
C PHE A 371 -6.38 7.11 -18.43
N TYR A 372 -6.12 8.17 -17.67
CA TYR A 372 -5.44 9.36 -18.19
C TYR A 372 -4.05 9.50 -17.60
N SER A 373 -3.10 9.87 -18.47
CA SER A 373 -1.73 10.17 -18.07
C SER A 373 -1.65 11.46 -17.23
N SER A 374 -0.51 11.59 -16.56
CA SER A 374 -0.13 12.41 -15.41
C SER A 374 -0.50 13.90 -15.36
N THR A 375 -1.26 14.45 -16.30
CA THR A 375 -1.60 15.88 -16.34
C THR A 375 -3.07 16.20 -16.07
N GLU A 376 -4.00 15.22 -16.15
CA GLU A 376 -5.43 15.54 -16.09
C GLU A 376 -6.27 14.75 -15.06
N LEU A 377 -5.72 13.82 -14.27
CA LEU A 377 -6.38 13.18 -13.09
C LEU A 377 -7.84 12.77 -13.30
N ARG A 378 -7.99 11.94 -14.33
CA ARG A 378 -9.26 11.53 -14.92
C ARG A 378 -9.50 10.02 -14.78
N ASN A 379 -8.95 9.40 -13.75
CA ASN A 379 -9.11 7.96 -13.54
C ASN A 379 -10.47 7.62 -12.92
N TRP A 380 -11.52 7.63 -13.75
CA TRP A 380 -12.92 7.39 -13.35
C TRP A 380 -13.80 7.01 -14.56
N TRP A 381 -15.02 6.57 -14.29
CA TRP A 381 -16.06 6.30 -15.29
C TRP A 381 -16.69 7.61 -15.83
N ASN A 382 -15.92 8.53 -16.44
CA ASN A 382 -16.32 9.90 -16.87
C ASN A 382 -16.29 10.97 -15.74
N PHE A 383 -16.46 12.27 -16.03
CA PHE A 383 -16.29 13.39 -15.06
C PHE A 383 -17.51 14.29 -14.91
N LYS A 384 -18.69 13.77 -15.23
CA LYS A 384 -19.93 14.55 -15.29
C LYS A 384 -20.40 14.99 -13.90
N ASP A 385 -20.62 14.04 -13.00
CA ASP A 385 -21.32 14.30 -11.73
C ASP A 385 -20.52 13.89 -10.48
N CYS A 386 -19.46 13.09 -10.57
CA CYS A 386 -18.55 12.82 -9.46
C CYS A 386 -17.17 12.36 -9.92
N ASN A 387 -16.20 12.46 -9.02
CA ASN A 387 -14.89 11.82 -9.15
C ASN A 387 -14.34 11.57 -7.74
N LEU A 388 -14.19 10.31 -7.33
CA LEU A 388 -13.64 9.97 -6.00
C LEU A 388 -12.14 9.65 -6.04
N ASN A 389 -11.56 9.52 -7.24
CA ASN A 389 -10.15 9.21 -7.47
C ASN A 389 -9.32 10.45 -7.83
N GLY A 390 -9.93 11.65 -7.77
CA GLY A 390 -9.25 12.91 -8.05
C GLY A 390 -8.19 13.30 -7.04
N THR A 391 -7.60 14.49 -7.26
CA THR A 391 -6.63 15.14 -6.38
C THR A 391 -7.21 15.34 -4.99
N TYR A 392 -6.44 14.91 -3.99
CA TYR A 392 -6.78 15.17 -2.60
C TYR A 392 -6.38 16.60 -2.21
N HIS A 393 -7.31 17.35 -1.64
CA HIS A 393 -7.04 18.67 -1.08
C HIS A 393 -7.02 18.58 0.44
N LYS A 394 -6.01 19.15 1.11
CA LYS A 394 -5.90 19.13 2.59
C LYS A 394 -6.87 20.07 3.31
N SER A 395 -7.71 20.79 2.56
CA SER A 395 -8.69 21.73 3.09
C SER A 395 -9.92 21.82 2.18
N LYS A 396 -10.96 22.48 2.67
CA LYS A 396 -12.18 22.78 1.92
C LYS A 396 -11.87 23.73 0.77
N VAL A 397 -12.12 23.27 -0.46
CA VAL A 397 -11.90 24.04 -1.69
C VAL A 397 -13.12 23.89 -2.60
N VAL A 398 -13.57 24.99 -3.18
CA VAL A 398 -14.53 24.95 -4.30
C VAL A 398 -13.72 24.69 -5.57
N LEU A 399 -13.96 23.55 -6.20
CA LEU A 399 -13.23 23.10 -7.37
C LEU A 399 -13.74 23.81 -8.62
N GLY A 400 -12.83 24.50 -9.33
CA GLY A 400 -13.10 25.07 -10.65
C GLY A 400 -13.11 24.02 -11.77
N THR A 401 -12.55 22.83 -11.52
CA THR A 401 -12.46 21.71 -12.47
C THR A 401 -13.10 20.45 -11.88
N CYS A 402 -13.09 19.34 -12.64
CA CYS A 402 -13.57 18.03 -12.17
C CYS A 402 -12.47 17.14 -11.56
N TYR A 403 -11.26 17.69 -11.36
CA TYR A 403 -10.05 16.91 -11.04
C TYR A 403 -9.89 16.57 -9.56
N GLY A 404 -10.62 17.21 -8.64
CA GLY A 404 -10.55 16.89 -7.21
C GLY A 404 -11.44 15.70 -6.81
N ILE A 405 -11.49 15.43 -5.51
CA ILE A 405 -12.44 14.47 -4.92
C ILE A 405 -13.75 15.20 -4.63
N TRP A 406 -14.84 14.88 -5.33
CA TRP A 406 -16.13 15.56 -5.17
C TRP A 406 -17.33 14.69 -5.55
N TRP A 407 -18.50 15.10 -5.06
CA TRP A 407 -19.78 14.44 -5.32
C TRP A 407 -20.87 15.47 -5.67
N GLY A 408 -21.29 15.50 -6.93
CA GLY A 408 -22.06 16.59 -7.52
C GLY A 408 -23.50 16.73 -7.07
N ARG A 409 -24.11 15.69 -6.49
CA ARG A 409 -25.49 15.78 -5.96
C ARG A 409 -25.55 16.21 -4.50
N TRP A 410 -24.40 16.37 -3.87
CA TRP A 410 -24.25 16.84 -2.50
C TRP A 410 -23.76 18.29 -2.48
N ASN A 411 -23.78 18.96 -1.31
CA ASN A 411 -23.32 20.35 -1.17
C ASN A 411 -24.01 21.37 -2.10
N MET A 412 -25.32 21.21 -2.32
CA MET A 412 -26.14 22.07 -3.19
C MET A 412 -25.65 22.11 -4.65
N GLY A 413 -25.05 21.02 -5.15
CA GLY A 413 -24.58 20.96 -6.53
C GLY A 413 -23.19 21.55 -6.76
N ARG A 414 -22.55 22.10 -5.72
CA ARG A 414 -21.21 22.68 -5.84
C ARG A 414 -20.15 21.58 -5.75
N ARG A 415 -19.15 21.67 -6.62
CA ARG A 415 -17.96 20.82 -6.55
C ARG A 415 -17.10 21.27 -5.37
N ILE A 416 -17.36 20.74 -4.19
CA ILE A 416 -16.55 20.98 -2.99
C ILE A 416 -15.68 19.77 -2.75
N SER A 417 -14.40 20.00 -2.42
CA SER A 417 -13.47 18.94 -2.05
C SER A 417 -13.99 18.16 -0.83
N LEU A 418 -13.88 16.84 -0.91
CA LEU A 418 -14.19 15.96 0.21
C LEU A 418 -12.97 15.76 1.10
N LYS A 419 -13.21 15.64 2.41
CA LYS A 419 -12.19 15.32 3.42
C LYS A 419 -11.88 13.83 3.42
N SER A 420 -12.87 12.97 3.23
CA SER A 420 -12.63 11.54 3.04
C SER A 420 -13.77 10.90 2.25
N CYS A 421 -13.47 9.76 1.61
CA CYS A 421 -14.48 8.92 0.98
C CYS A 421 -14.07 7.45 1.01
N LYS A 422 -15.07 6.58 0.96
CA LYS A 422 -14.90 5.13 0.82
C LYS A 422 -15.88 4.58 -0.20
N MET A 423 -15.45 3.58 -0.94
CA MET A 423 -16.33 2.70 -1.71
C MET A 423 -16.20 1.30 -1.14
N LEU A 424 -17.33 0.68 -0.81
CA LEU A 424 -17.39 -0.66 -0.26
C LEU A 424 -18.42 -1.51 -0.99
N ILE A 425 -18.13 -2.78 -1.19
CA ILE A 425 -19.02 -3.73 -1.84
C ILE A 425 -19.31 -4.94 -0.95
N ARG A 426 -20.48 -5.53 -1.12
CA ARG A 426 -20.85 -6.77 -0.42
C ARG A 426 -21.74 -7.63 -1.32
N PRO A 427 -21.66 -8.97 -1.27
CA PRO A 427 -22.61 -9.81 -1.97
C PRO A 427 -24.03 -9.50 -1.51
N LYS A 428 -24.94 -9.23 -2.45
CA LYS A 428 -26.37 -9.12 -2.14
C LYS A 428 -26.92 -10.55 -2.00
N LEU A 429 -27.57 -10.82 -0.87
CA LEU A 429 -28.20 -12.11 -0.57
C LEU A 429 -29.55 -12.23 -1.27
#